data_AF-A0A284S436-F1
#
_entry.id   AF-A0A284S436-F1
#
_cell.length_a   1.000
_cell.length_b   1.000
_cell.length_c   1.000
_cell.angle_alpha   90.00
_cell.angle_beta   90.00
_cell.angle_gamma   90.00
#
_symmetry.space_group_name_H-M   'P 1'
#
loop_
_entity.id
_entity.type
_entity.pdbx_description
1 polymer ?
#
loop_
_entity_poly.entity_id
_entity_poly.type
_entity_poly.pdbx_seq_one_letter_code
_entity_poly.pdbx_strand_id
1 'polypeptide(L)'
;MLALPVFLFIFSAASVVAASNSSVVCIAGQCLQGTSNTTLGVTLSADGESTSLLLLPGQYSATTNPQLLHNMLTSKSASLSPSPGFENSSKSLSLPLNVALSSGMAIYSESLYSGSAGFTALPSTPASNSTTSLSAASLSLSSSVWAAINVGDQRVVFWDSVPDFGQLPLSGSLALADLQSSACSPSCSSSGVCSTAGNCTCPTGFTGESCESCASGFFGSNCQACPSNCTKCDEGISGTGRCLVTQVSNAPSTCNCINGECGSNGVCTCTEGFTTASNGTACAKCATGFFLTSTGDCKACQLGCSACADSTGVCLTCKTGFTQDGNDKTKCDAPQSTTSSGTKCTGATSNDCTLCATGSYTFNGSCVSASSTGVCEGTNLIADNNKHVCDACGAKCTSCEIQNFSVASTVDELKCTGCIPGSFLSNGQCIDSCPTGTFVSPKDNVTCTNCDSSCSTSALARVRLALSHPLARASPVIPTALLARDHRSTSVQPALLTARFSTTDVVFLPAASPSTLTALHHHVYHAIRPAPHALAPMKMNVCHALAPANIYDRALA
;
A
#
# COMPACT_ATOMS: atom_id res chain seq x y z
N MET A 1 -32.27 52.36 51.19
CA MET A 1 -30.90 51.77 51.17
C MET A 1 -30.98 50.56 50.24
N LEU A 2 -30.37 50.45 49.07
CA LEU A 2 -29.40 51.24 48.31
C LEU A 2 -29.93 51.34 46.87
N ALA A 3 -29.82 52.52 46.25
CA ALA A 3 -29.96 52.66 44.81
C ALA A 3 -28.59 52.35 44.17
N LEU A 4 -28.56 51.37 43.26
CA LEU A 4 -27.39 51.03 42.45
C LEU A 4 -27.44 51.87 41.16
N PRO A 5 -26.41 52.67 40.82
CA PRO A 5 -26.40 53.41 39.56
C PRO A 5 -25.98 52.50 38.40
N VAL A 6 -26.81 52.51 37.37
CA VAL A 6 -26.52 51.98 36.03
C VAL A 6 -25.39 52.80 35.41
N PHE A 7 -24.21 52.18 35.24
CA PHE A 7 -23.11 52.77 34.49
C PHE A 7 -23.37 52.55 32.99
N LEU A 8 -23.87 53.60 32.34
CA LEU A 8 -23.99 53.70 30.89
C LEU A 8 -22.58 53.93 30.31
N PHE A 9 -21.93 52.87 29.82
CA PHE A 9 -20.70 53.03 29.01
C PHE A 9 -21.09 53.55 27.63
N ILE A 10 -20.93 54.86 27.44
CA ILE A 10 -20.96 55.51 26.13
C ILE A 10 -19.73 55.02 25.37
N PHE A 11 -19.90 54.05 24.46
CA PHE A 11 -18.92 53.80 23.41
C PHE A 11 -18.89 55.04 22.52
N SER A 12 -17.85 55.85 22.68
CA SER A 12 -17.50 56.88 21.72
C SER A 12 -17.12 56.17 20.42
N ALA A 13 -18.04 56.11 19.47
CA ALA A 13 -17.69 55.86 18.09
C ALA A 13 -16.80 57.03 17.66
N ALA A 14 -15.49 56.85 17.69
CA ALA A 14 -14.59 57.73 16.99
C ALA A 14 -14.96 57.61 15.51
N SER A 15 -15.70 58.58 15.00
CA SER A 15 -15.87 58.79 13.58
C SER A 15 -14.47 59.05 13.05
N VAL A 16 -13.85 58.03 12.46
CA VAL A 16 -12.63 58.22 11.69
C VAL A 16 -13.07 59.02 10.48
N VAL A 17 -12.92 60.34 10.55
CA VAL A 17 -12.96 61.18 9.36
C VAL A 17 -11.91 60.57 8.44
N ALA A 18 -12.33 60.14 7.25
CA ALA A 18 -11.42 59.68 6.21
C ALA A 18 -10.48 60.84 5.86
N ALA A 19 -9.36 60.92 6.58
CA ALA A 19 -8.24 61.75 6.21
C ALA A 19 -7.72 61.14 4.90
N SER A 20 -7.99 61.83 3.79
CA SER A 20 -7.41 61.54 2.48
C SER A 20 -5.91 61.80 2.55
N ASN A 21 -5.17 60.88 3.15
CA ASN A 21 -3.73 60.90 3.17
C ASN A 21 -3.25 60.70 1.72
N SER A 22 -2.52 61.68 1.18
CA SER A 22 -1.88 61.53 -0.12
C SER A 22 -0.89 60.38 -0.02
N SER A 23 -1.15 59.29 -0.74
CA SER A 23 -0.27 58.15 -0.84
C SER A 23 0.49 58.22 -2.15
N VAL A 24 1.80 58.04 -2.10
CA VAL A 24 2.62 57.90 -3.31
C VAL A 24 2.72 56.41 -3.62
N VAL A 25 2.10 56.00 -4.72
CA VAL A 25 2.10 54.61 -5.17
C VAL A 25 3.13 54.47 -6.28
N CYS A 26 4.04 53.52 -6.14
CA CYS A 26 5.10 53.26 -7.08
C CYS A 26 4.90 51.91 -7.76
N ILE A 27 5.14 51.89 -9.07
CA ILE A 27 5.43 50.70 -9.87
C ILE A 27 6.89 50.75 -10.30
N ALA A 28 7.42 49.66 -10.85
CA ALA A 28 8.76 49.66 -11.41
C ALA A 28 8.89 50.74 -12.51
N GLY A 29 9.61 51.83 -12.22
CA GLY A 29 9.92 52.91 -13.16
C GLY A 29 9.02 54.16 -13.09
N GLN A 30 7.99 54.17 -12.24
CA GLN A 30 7.12 55.34 -12.07
C GLN A 30 6.49 55.37 -10.68
N CYS A 31 6.39 56.56 -10.08
CA CYS A 31 5.53 56.79 -8.93
C CYS A 31 4.47 57.83 -9.26
N LEU A 32 3.26 57.60 -8.76
CA LEU A 32 2.11 58.48 -8.88
C LEU A 32 1.75 58.98 -7.49
N GLN A 33 1.66 60.30 -7.35
CA GLN A 33 1.14 60.93 -6.15
C GLN A 33 -0.36 61.15 -6.33
N GLY A 34 -1.16 60.64 -5.39
CA GLY A 34 -2.60 60.80 -5.44
C GLY A 34 -3.27 60.30 -4.17
N THR A 35 -4.54 59.94 -4.29
CA THR A 35 -5.30 59.26 -3.24
C THR A 35 -5.49 57.81 -3.65
N SER A 36 -4.86 56.88 -2.93
CA SER A 36 -5.08 55.44 -3.10
C SER A 36 -5.23 54.77 -1.75
N ASN A 37 -6.23 53.88 -1.66
CA ASN A 37 -6.51 53.05 -0.48
C ASN A 37 -5.97 51.62 -0.63
N THR A 38 -5.25 51.33 -1.72
CA THR A 38 -4.70 50.00 -1.94
C THR A 38 -3.66 49.68 -0.88
N THR A 39 -3.69 48.44 -0.39
CA THR A 39 -2.73 47.89 0.57
C THR A 39 -1.91 46.77 -0.07
N LEU A 40 -1.89 46.67 -1.40
CA LEU A 40 -1.10 45.68 -2.14
C LEU A 40 0.39 46.05 -2.18
N GLY A 41 1.27 45.16 -1.73
CA GLY A 41 2.72 45.30 -1.87
C GLY A 41 3.47 45.61 -0.57
N VAL A 42 4.43 46.54 -0.63
CA VAL A 42 5.33 46.87 0.50
C VAL A 42 5.44 48.38 0.67
N THR A 43 5.27 48.86 1.89
CA THR A 43 5.48 50.27 2.23
C THR A 43 6.95 50.54 2.54
N LEU A 44 7.58 51.45 1.80
CA LEU A 44 8.94 51.93 2.00
C LEU A 44 8.91 53.26 2.75
N SER A 45 9.64 53.33 3.85
CA SER A 45 9.79 54.53 4.70
C SER A 45 11.26 54.75 5.01
N ALA A 46 11.70 56.01 5.13
CA ALA A 46 13.08 56.35 5.50
C ALA A 46 13.09 57.51 6.51
N ASP A 47 14.02 57.47 7.47
CA ASP A 47 14.17 58.57 8.44
C ASP A 47 14.50 59.88 7.71
N GLY A 48 13.74 60.93 8.00
CA GLY A 48 13.91 62.27 7.41
C GLY A 48 12.99 62.58 6.23
N GLU A 49 12.25 61.59 5.71
CA GLU A 49 11.23 61.80 4.67
C GLU A 49 9.83 61.82 5.29
N SER A 50 9.00 62.79 4.89
CA SER A 50 7.62 62.94 5.41
C SER A 50 6.60 62.05 4.70
N THR A 51 7.00 61.38 3.61
CA THR A 51 6.14 60.57 2.75
C THR A 51 6.64 59.13 2.70
N SER A 52 5.75 58.18 2.97
CA SER A 52 5.98 56.75 2.72
C SER A 52 5.54 56.39 1.29
N LEU A 53 6.30 55.53 0.62
CA LEU A 53 5.98 55.05 -0.73
C LEU A 53 5.37 53.65 -0.63
N LEU A 54 4.24 53.42 -1.28
CA LEU A 54 3.71 52.07 -1.47
C LEU A 54 4.27 51.47 -2.76
N LEU A 55 5.09 50.44 -2.65
CA LEU A 55 5.68 49.71 -3.77
C LEU A 55 4.74 48.57 -4.17
N LEU A 56 4.14 48.67 -5.36
CA LEU A 56 3.36 47.58 -5.96
C LEU A 56 4.28 46.45 -6.46
N PRO A 57 3.74 45.25 -6.76
CA PRO A 57 4.55 44.15 -7.30
C PRO A 57 5.38 44.56 -8.52
N GLY A 58 6.66 44.24 -8.50
CA GLY A 58 7.63 44.64 -9.52
C GLY A 58 9.08 44.60 -9.04
N GLN A 59 10.01 44.80 -9.96
CA GLN A 59 11.44 44.85 -9.65
C GLN A 59 11.92 46.31 -9.61
N TYR A 60 12.50 46.71 -8.47
CA TYR A 60 13.00 48.05 -8.20
C TYR A 60 14.53 48.02 -8.13
N SER A 61 15.19 48.76 -8.99
CA SER A 61 16.65 48.83 -9.05
C SER A 61 17.15 50.19 -8.55
N ALA A 62 18.47 50.31 -8.38
CA ALA A 62 19.09 51.61 -8.10
C ALA A 62 18.88 52.64 -9.23
N THR A 63 18.43 52.25 -10.42
CA THR A 63 18.17 53.16 -11.53
C THR A 63 16.69 53.51 -11.67
N THR A 64 15.83 53.08 -10.73
CA THR A 64 14.39 53.32 -10.82
C THR A 64 14.09 54.81 -10.60
N ASN A 65 13.65 55.48 -11.66
CA ASN A 65 13.07 56.83 -11.63
C ASN A 65 11.63 56.72 -11.09
N PRO A 66 11.09 57.67 -10.29
CA PRO A 66 11.56 59.04 -9.96
C PRO A 66 12.70 59.13 -8.93
N GLN A 67 13.44 60.25 -8.90
CA GLN A 67 14.52 60.52 -7.93
C GLN A 67 14.12 60.30 -6.46
N LEU A 68 12.87 60.59 -6.10
CA LEU A 68 12.35 60.33 -4.75
C LEU A 68 12.45 58.85 -4.36
N LEU A 69 12.05 57.95 -5.26
CA LEU A 69 12.13 56.51 -5.05
C LEU A 69 13.59 56.05 -4.99
N HIS A 70 14.46 56.60 -5.84
CA HIS A 70 15.90 56.34 -5.79
C HIS A 70 16.51 56.73 -4.43
N ASN A 71 16.23 57.93 -3.94
CA ASN A 71 16.75 58.43 -2.67
C ASN A 71 16.29 57.56 -1.49
N MET A 72 15.03 57.12 -1.50
CA MET A 72 14.51 56.24 -0.45
C MET A 72 15.07 54.82 -0.53
N LEU A 73 15.19 54.24 -1.73
CA LEU A 73 15.76 52.89 -1.92
C LEU A 73 17.26 52.81 -1.60
N THR A 74 17.98 53.93 -1.72
CA THR A 74 19.42 54.01 -1.44
C THR A 74 19.74 54.55 -0.03
N SER A 75 18.73 55.01 0.71
CA SER A 75 18.91 55.53 2.07
C SER A 75 19.32 54.42 3.04
N LYS A 76 20.24 54.75 3.96
CA LYS A 76 20.65 53.84 5.05
C LYS A 76 19.59 53.68 6.14
N SER A 77 18.62 54.59 6.22
CA SER A 77 17.50 54.56 7.16
C SER A 77 16.23 53.92 6.57
N ALA A 78 16.33 53.36 5.37
CA ALA A 78 15.20 52.77 4.69
C ALA A 78 14.69 51.51 5.41
N SER A 79 13.37 51.45 5.60
CA SER A 79 12.64 50.35 6.22
C SER A 79 11.48 49.92 5.34
N LEU A 80 11.23 48.60 5.32
CA LEU A 80 10.17 47.98 4.54
C LEU A 80 9.11 47.42 5.49
N SER A 81 7.86 47.83 5.31
CA SER A 81 6.70 47.27 5.98
C SER A 81 5.84 46.52 4.96
N PRO A 82 5.94 45.19 4.88
CA PRO A 82 5.19 44.40 3.91
C PRO A 82 3.71 44.30 4.30
N SER A 83 2.85 44.25 3.29
CA SER A 83 1.48 43.74 3.46
C SER A 83 1.48 42.20 3.56
N PRO A 84 0.42 41.59 4.10
CA PRO A 84 0.29 40.13 4.19
C PRO A 84 0.62 39.44 2.85
N GLY A 85 1.55 38.49 2.88
CA GLY A 85 2.03 37.75 1.71
C GLY A 85 3.27 38.34 1.03
N PHE A 86 3.71 39.55 1.39
CA PHE A 86 4.89 40.21 0.82
C PHE A 86 6.12 40.15 1.73
N GLU A 87 6.10 39.34 2.79
CA GLU A 87 7.17 39.26 3.80
C GLU A 87 8.51 38.81 3.23
N ASN A 88 8.50 38.01 2.15
CA ASN A 88 9.72 37.65 1.43
C ASN A 88 10.41 38.87 0.80
N SER A 89 9.64 39.88 0.40
CA SER A 89 10.14 41.11 -0.21
C SER A 89 10.71 42.09 0.82
N SER A 90 10.49 41.86 2.12
CA SER A 90 10.97 42.73 3.22
C SER A 90 12.12 42.14 4.03
N LYS A 91 12.67 40.98 3.64
CA LYS A 91 13.76 40.30 4.37
C LYS A 91 15.07 41.09 4.41
N SER A 92 15.37 41.81 3.34
CA SER A 92 16.52 42.72 3.26
C SER A 92 16.33 43.68 2.09
N LEU A 93 16.66 44.95 2.27
CA LEU A 93 16.68 45.93 1.20
C LEU A 93 17.95 45.73 0.34
N SER A 94 17.96 44.68 -0.48
CA SER A 94 19.02 44.41 -1.46
C SER A 94 18.54 44.81 -2.85
N LEU A 95 19.24 45.71 -3.53
CA LEU A 95 18.92 46.11 -4.89
C LEU A 95 19.53 45.12 -5.91
N PRO A 96 18.78 44.66 -6.94
CA PRO A 96 17.39 45.01 -7.22
C PRO A 96 16.41 44.37 -6.22
N LEU A 97 15.55 45.20 -5.64
CA LEU A 97 14.48 44.80 -4.72
C LEU A 97 13.33 44.23 -5.55
N ASN A 98 13.04 42.95 -5.36
CA ASN A 98 11.91 42.30 -6.01
C ASN A 98 10.70 42.29 -5.06
N VAL A 99 9.67 43.06 -5.39
CA VAL A 99 8.39 43.03 -4.68
C VAL A 99 7.49 42.02 -5.40
N ALA A 100 7.24 40.89 -4.75
CA ALA A 100 6.38 39.85 -5.28
C ALA A 100 5.56 39.20 -4.16
N LEU A 101 4.36 38.74 -4.49
CA LEU A 101 3.53 37.97 -3.59
C LEU A 101 4.19 36.59 -3.40
N SER A 102 4.36 36.20 -2.14
CA SER A 102 4.83 34.86 -1.78
C SER A 102 3.90 33.79 -2.36
N SER A 103 4.43 32.60 -2.60
CA SER A 103 3.68 31.51 -3.24
C SER A 103 2.41 31.14 -2.46
N GLY A 104 1.28 31.60 -2.97
CA GLY A 104 -0.01 31.56 -2.28
C GLY A 104 -0.95 32.63 -2.82
N MET A 105 -1.84 33.08 -1.95
CA MET A 105 -3.00 33.90 -2.27
C MET A 105 -3.22 34.96 -1.19
N ALA A 106 -3.39 36.22 -1.58
CA ALA A 106 -3.74 37.32 -0.69
C ALA A 106 -5.17 37.82 -0.97
N ILE A 107 -5.99 37.90 0.06
CA ILE A 107 -7.37 38.41 0.00
C ILE A 107 -7.46 39.79 0.64
N TYR A 108 -8.42 40.59 0.18
CA TYR A 108 -8.66 41.96 0.65
C TYR A 108 -10.14 42.16 0.93
N SER A 109 -10.47 42.86 2.03
CA SER A 109 -11.85 43.09 2.45
C SER A 109 -12.64 44.02 1.52
N GLU A 110 -11.95 44.86 0.74
CA GLU A 110 -12.54 45.80 -0.21
C GLU A 110 -12.04 45.55 -1.65
N SER A 111 -12.68 46.18 -2.63
CA SER A 111 -12.25 46.12 -4.03
C SER A 111 -10.94 46.90 -4.25
N LEU A 112 -10.31 46.65 -5.39
CA LEU A 112 -9.04 47.25 -5.82
C LEU A 112 -7.89 47.04 -4.81
N TYR A 113 -7.88 45.87 -4.16
CA TYR A 113 -6.88 45.46 -3.17
C TYR A 113 -6.79 46.40 -1.97
N SER A 114 -7.95 46.89 -1.50
CA SER A 114 -8.05 47.85 -0.39
C SER A 114 -8.55 47.19 0.90
N GLY A 115 -8.43 47.90 2.02
CA GLY A 115 -8.91 47.44 3.32
C GLY A 115 -7.97 46.43 4.00
N SER A 116 -8.53 45.57 4.84
CA SER A 116 -7.76 44.56 5.56
C SER A 116 -7.36 43.42 4.63
N ALA A 117 -6.09 43.02 4.73
CA ALA A 117 -5.51 41.96 3.93
C ALA A 117 -5.29 40.70 4.76
N GLY A 118 -5.42 39.54 4.12
CA GLY A 118 -5.07 38.24 4.68
C GLY A 118 -4.30 37.41 3.65
N PHE A 119 -3.38 36.57 4.10
CA PHE A 119 -2.57 35.74 3.21
C PHE A 119 -2.69 34.25 3.56
N THR A 120 -2.87 33.43 2.52
CA THR A 120 -2.87 31.98 2.58
C THR A 120 -1.72 31.47 1.73
N ALA A 121 -0.72 30.86 2.37
CA ALA A 121 0.38 30.21 1.67
C ALA A 121 -0.11 28.94 0.95
N LEU A 122 0.64 28.48 -0.06
CA LEU A 122 0.43 27.16 -0.65
C LEU A 122 0.46 26.08 0.44
N PRO A 123 -0.52 25.16 0.46
CA PRO A 123 -0.49 24.03 1.38
C PRO A 123 0.75 23.17 1.12
N SER A 124 1.38 22.67 2.19
CA SER A 124 2.50 21.73 2.10
C SER A 124 2.07 20.28 2.31
N THR A 125 0.86 20.08 2.82
CA THR A 125 0.25 18.77 3.08
C THR A 125 -1.17 18.74 2.52
N PRO A 126 -1.60 17.63 1.91
CA PRO A 126 -2.98 17.44 1.49
C PRO A 126 -3.95 17.68 2.64
N ALA A 127 -4.84 18.66 2.49
CA ALA A 127 -5.90 18.93 3.45
C ALA A 127 -7.12 18.05 3.13
N SER A 128 -7.74 17.51 4.17
CA SER A 128 -8.96 16.72 4.05
C SER A 128 -10.16 17.63 3.73
N ASN A 129 -10.68 17.58 2.49
CA ASN A 129 -11.95 18.17 2.00
C ASN A 129 -12.60 19.22 2.90
N SER A 130 -11.87 20.29 3.23
CA SER A 130 -12.34 21.36 4.11
C SER A 130 -12.38 22.64 3.31
N THR A 131 -13.56 23.22 3.14
CA THR A 131 -13.72 24.53 2.55
C THR A 131 -13.57 25.60 3.64
N THR A 132 -12.87 26.69 3.33
CA THR A 132 -12.74 27.83 4.26
C THR A 132 -13.52 29.01 3.71
N SER A 133 -14.45 29.56 4.48
CA SER A 133 -15.22 30.75 4.08
C SER A 133 -14.27 31.93 3.83
N LEU A 134 -14.49 32.65 2.73
CA LEU A 134 -13.74 33.83 2.34
C LEU A 134 -14.64 35.07 2.45
N SER A 135 -14.16 36.08 3.17
CA SER A 135 -14.76 37.41 3.21
C SER A 135 -13.85 38.37 2.46
N ALA A 136 -13.85 38.27 1.14
CA ALA A 136 -12.98 39.03 0.25
C ALA A 136 -13.78 39.74 -0.85
N ALA A 137 -13.42 41.00 -1.13
CA ALA A 137 -13.96 41.77 -2.26
C ALA A 137 -12.91 41.95 -3.39
N SER A 138 -11.64 41.64 -3.11
CA SER A 138 -10.62 41.43 -4.16
C SER A 138 -9.56 40.40 -3.72
N LEU A 139 -8.81 39.90 -4.70
CA LEU A 139 -7.89 38.77 -4.56
C LEU A 139 -6.63 38.95 -5.41
N SER A 140 -5.46 38.73 -4.83
CA SER A 140 -4.19 38.61 -5.54
C SER A 140 -3.65 37.17 -5.50
N LEU A 141 -3.23 36.65 -6.65
CA LEU A 141 -2.61 35.33 -6.80
C LEU A 141 -1.15 35.46 -7.24
N SER A 142 -0.30 34.57 -6.73
CA SER A 142 1.08 34.45 -7.20
C SER A 142 1.12 33.81 -8.60
N SER A 143 2.12 34.17 -9.42
CA SER A 143 2.19 33.85 -10.87
C SER A 143 2.22 32.36 -11.24
N SER A 144 2.40 31.48 -10.25
CA SER A 144 2.48 30.03 -10.42
C SER A 144 1.49 29.29 -9.52
N VAL A 145 0.38 29.97 -9.17
CA VAL A 145 -0.67 29.48 -8.27
C VAL A 145 -2.03 29.68 -8.91
N TRP A 146 -2.89 28.69 -8.77
CA TRP A 146 -4.31 28.79 -9.08
C TRP A 146 -5.13 28.50 -7.82
N ALA A 147 -6.32 29.07 -7.74
CA ALA A 147 -7.25 28.86 -6.64
C ALA A 147 -8.61 28.41 -7.17
N ALA A 148 -9.18 27.35 -6.59
CA ALA A 148 -10.59 27.02 -6.77
C ALA A 148 -11.39 27.60 -5.62
N ILE A 149 -12.37 28.45 -5.94
CA ILE A 149 -13.27 29.07 -4.98
C ILE A 149 -14.69 28.64 -5.32
N ASN A 150 -15.40 28.13 -4.32
CA ASN A 150 -16.83 27.88 -4.42
C ASN A 150 -17.57 29.20 -4.22
N VAL A 151 -18.45 29.54 -5.16
CA VAL A 151 -19.34 30.71 -5.11
C VAL A 151 -20.78 30.20 -5.15
N GLY A 152 -21.42 30.14 -3.98
CA GLY A 152 -22.66 29.37 -3.83
C GLY A 152 -22.42 27.90 -4.20
N ASP A 153 -23.15 27.41 -5.21
CA ASP A 153 -23.05 26.02 -5.70
C ASP A 153 -22.05 25.84 -6.86
N GLN A 154 -21.40 26.92 -7.32
CA GLN A 154 -20.47 26.87 -8.46
C GLN A 154 -19.01 26.83 -7.99
N ARG A 155 -18.21 25.91 -8.55
CA ARG A 155 -16.75 25.90 -8.37
C ARG A 155 -16.08 26.69 -9.49
N VAL A 156 -15.43 27.79 -9.15
CA VAL A 156 -14.75 28.68 -10.10
C VAL A 156 -13.24 28.58 -9.88
N VAL A 157 -12.48 28.41 -10.96
CA VAL A 157 -11.01 28.33 -10.92
C VAL A 157 -10.40 29.64 -11.39
N PHE A 158 -9.64 30.28 -10.51
CA PHE A 158 -8.91 31.51 -10.77
C PHE A 158 -7.44 31.19 -11.06
N TRP A 159 -6.98 31.63 -12.22
CA TRP A 159 -5.58 31.55 -12.64
C TRP A 159 -4.84 32.88 -12.49
N ASP A 160 -5.57 33.95 -12.18
CA ASP A 160 -5.05 35.31 -12.06
C ASP A 160 -5.81 36.08 -10.98
N SER A 161 -5.24 37.21 -10.58
CA SER A 161 -5.75 38.11 -9.56
C SER A 161 -7.09 38.74 -9.99
N VAL A 162 -7.99 38.91 -9.03
CA VAL A 162 -9.31 39.54 -9.21
C VAL A 162 -9.31 40.89 -8.48
N PRO A 163 -9.29 42.03 -9.19
CA PRO A 163 -9.29 43.34 -8.55
C PRO A 163 -10.65 43.69 -7.93
N ASP A 164 -11.75 43.09 -8.38
CA ASP A 164 -13.09 43.36 -7.85
C ASP A 164 -14.03 42.19 -8.14
N PHE A 165 -14.45 41.47 -7.09
CA PHE A 165 -15.41 40.37 -7.24
C PHE A 165 -16.79 40.85 -7.73
N GLY A 166 -17.15 42.11 -7.50
CA GLY A 166 -18.43 42.69 -7.95
C GLY A 166 -18.55 42.83 -9.47
N GLN A 167 -17.43 42.73 -10.20
CA GLN A 167 -17.41 42.76 -11.67
C GLN A 167 -17.54 41.38 -12.29
N LEU A 168 -17.48 40.32 -11.48
CA LEU A 168 -17.67 38.97 -11.95
C LEU A 168 -19.17 38.65 -11.96
N PRO A 169 -19.67 37.91 -12.97
CA PRO A 169 -21.07 37.49 -13.04
C PRO A 169 -21.37 36.33 -12.08
N LEU A 170 -21.00 36.50 -10.80
CA LEU A 170 -21.04 35.47 -9.76
C LEU A 170 -21.82 36.00 -8.56
N SER A 171 -22.68 35.16 -7.98
CA SER A 171 -23.52 35.49 -6.84
C SER A 171 -23.47 34.37 -5.81
N GLY A 172 -23.12 34.70 -4.56
CA GLY A 172 -23.09 33.73 -3.47
C GLY A 172 -21.97 33.99 -2.48
N SER A 173 -21.94 33.22 -1.40
CA SER A 173 -20.83 33.22 -0.45
C SER A 173 -19.59 32.59 -1.09
N LEU A 174 -18.43 33.20 -0.86
CA LEU A 174 -17.14 32.68 -1.32
C LEU A 174 -16.56 31.70 -0.30
N ALA A 175 -16.04 30.56 -0.76
CA ALA A 175 -15.28 29.63 0.07
C ALA A 175 -14.11 29.04 -0.72
N LEU A 176 -12.90 29.11 -0.18
CA LEU A 176 -11.73 28.47 -0.79
C LEU A 176 -11.93 26.95 -0.74
N ALA A 177 -11.88 26.32 -1.90
CA ALA A 177 -11.97 24.88 -2.06
C ALA A 177 -10.61 24.24 -2.30
N ASP A 178 -9.74 24.91 -3.06
CA ASP A 178 -8.40 24.40 -3.38
C ASP A 178 -7.43 25.54 -3.70
N LEU A 179 -6.15 25.34 -3.42
CA LEU A 179 -5.07 26.28 -3.71
C LEU A 179 -3.81 25.48 -4.03
N GLN A 180 -3.35 25.51 -5.28
CA GLN A 180 -2.19 24.72 -5.69
C GLN A 180 -1.29 25.46 -6.66
N SER A 181 -0.07 24.95 -6.83
CA SER A 181 0.81 25.44 -7.88
C SER A 181 0.37 24.94 -9.26
N SER A 182 0.59 25.77 -10.28
CA SER A 182 0.45 25.41 -11.69
C SER A 182 1.70 24.73 -12.28
N ALA A 183 2.74 24.49 -11.46
CA ALA A 183 4.02 23.93 -11.91
C ALA A 183 3.97 22.43 -12.27
N CYS A 184 3.01 21.66 -11.74
CA CYS A 184 2.94 20.22 -11.97
C CYS A 184 2.28 19.91 -13.32
N SER A 185 2.96 19.11 -14.13
CA SER A 185 2.44 18.58 -15.39
C SER A 185 2.89 17.12 -15.57
N PRO A 186 1.98 16.13 -15.49
CA PRO A 186 0.53 16.25 -15.29
C PRO A 186 0.14 16.77 -13.90
N SER A 187 -1.12 17.19 -13.74
CA SER A 187 -1.67 17.60 -12.44
C SER A 187 -1.63 16.44 -11.43
N CYS A 188 -1.44 16.77 -10.15
CA CYS A 188 -1.50 15.77 -9.09
C CYS A 188 -2.89 15.13 -9.03
N SER A 189 -2.92 13.80 -9.00
CA SER A 189 -4.12 12.99 -8.82
C SER A 189 -4.49 12.87 -7.34
N SER A 190 -5.67 12.32 -7.07
CA SER A 190 -6.06 11.84 -5.73
C SER A 190 -5.94 12.89 -4.62
N SER A 191 -6.19 14.17 -4.94
CA SER A 191 -6.02 15.31 -4.02
C SER A 191 -4.58 15.53 -3.53
N GLY A 192 -3.59 15.11 -4.32
CA GLY A 192 -2.20 15.50 -4.11
C GLY A 192 -2.00 17.00 -4.27
N VAL A 193 -1.03 17.55 -3.54
CA VAL A 193 -0.74 19.00 -3.56
C VAL A 193 0.49 19.27 -4.40
N CYS A 194 0.33 20.11 -5.42
CA CYS A 194 1.45 20.53 -6.25
C CYS A 194 2.32 21.58 -5.55
N SER A 195 3.59 21.24 -5.33
CA SER A 195 4.59 22.18 -4.83
C SER A 195 5.07 23.15 -5.92
N THR A 196 5.69 24.26 -5.50
CA THR A 196 6.29 25.25 -6.43
C THR A 196 7.44 24.70 -7.26
N ALA A 197 8.03 23.58 -6.85
CA ALA A 197 9.07 22.87 -7.60
C ALA A 197 8.50 21.93 -8.68
N GLY A 198 7.17 21.82 -8.80
CA GLY A 198 6.51 20.89 -9.73
C GLY A 198 6.46 19.44 -9.23
N ASN A 199 6.69 19.20 -7.95
CA ASN A 199 6.55 17.87 -7.33
C ASN A 199 5.22 17.74 -6.59
N CYS A 200 4.56 16.59 -6.71
CA CYS A 200 3.30 16.28 -6.01
C CYS A 200 3.56 15.68 -4.62
N THR A 201 2.97 16.29 -3.59
CA THR A 201 2.91 15.68 -2.26
C THR A 201 1.64 14.84 -2.15
N CYS A 202 1.80 13.53 -2.06
CA CYS A 202 0.67 12.59 -2.04
C CYS A 202 0.02 12.44 -0.66
N PRO A 203 -1.31 12.24 -0.60
CA PRO A 203 -1.98 11.89 0.64
C PRO A 203 -1.62 10.47 1.07
N THR A 204 -1.95 10.15 2.32
CA THR A 204 -1.73 8.83 2.90
C THR A 204 -2.32 7.74 2.02
N GLY A 205 -1.54 6.70 1.75
CA GLY A 205 -1.93 5.55 0.93
C GLY A 205 -1.63 5.71 -0.57
N PHE A 206 -1.35 6.93 -1.05
CA PHE A 206 -1.00 7.18 -2.45
C PHE A 206 0.52 7.37 -2.65
N THR A 207 0.98 7.07 -3.86
CA THR A 207 2.36 7.17 -4.31
C THR A 207 2.43 7.41 -5.83
N GLY A 208 3.62 7.62 -6.36
CA GLY A 208 3.87 8.00 -7.76
C GLY A 208 4.26 9.47 -7.91
N GLU A 209 4.76 9.84 -9.08
CA GLU A 209 5.15 11.22 -9.38
C GLU A 209 3.96 12.18 -9.37
N SER A 210 2.76 11.65 -9.66
CA SER A 210 1.50 12.40 -9.69
C SER A 210 0.44 11.81 -8.75
N CYS A 211 0.82 10.98 -7.77
CA CYS A 211 -0.10 10.34 -6.82
C CYS A 211 -1.16 9.44 -7.49
N GLU A 212 -0.79 8.83 -8.61
CA GLU A 212 -1.64 7.99 -9.45
C GLU A 212 -1.70 6.52 -9.01
N SER A 213 -0.84 6.11 -8.08
CA SER A 213 -0.71 4.73 -7.61
C SER A 213 -0.96 4.61 -6.11
N CYS A 214 -1.30 3.42 -5.64
CA CYS A 214 -1.31 3.14 -4.20
C CYS A 214 0.10 2.76 -3.72
N ALA A 215 0.46 3.26 -2.55
CA ALA A 215 1.61 2.78 -1.80
C ALA A 215 1.41 1.29 -1.45
N SER A 216 2.52 0.58 -1.18
CA SER A 216 2.42 -0.84 -0.81
C SER A 216 1.59 -1.02 0.48
N GLY A 217 0.75 -2.06 0.49
CA GLY A 217 -0.21 -2.32 1.56
C GLY A 217 -1.51 -1.53 1.45
N PHE A 218 -1.76 -0.84 0.33
CA PHE A 218 -3.00 -0.11 0.06
C PHE A 218 -3.66 -0.57 -1.26
N PHE A 219 -4.99 -0.48 -1.34
CA PHE A 219 -5.77 -0.97 -2.47
C PHE A 219 -6.99 -0.10 -2.83
N GLY A 220 -7.45 -0.24 -4.07
CA GLY A 220 -8.67 0.41 -4.59
C GLY A 220 -8.47 1.87 -4.97
N SER A 221 -9.52 2.49 -5.52
CA SER A 221 -9.48 3.87 -6.05
C SER A 221 -9.16 4.94 -5.00
N ASN A 222 -9.41 4.64 -3.73
CA ASN A 222 -9.13 5.52 -2.60
C ASN A 222 -7.88 5.09 -1.82
N CYS A 223 -7.12 4.11 -2.33
CA CYS A 223 -5.96 3.50 -1.68
C CYS A 223 -6.18 3.26 -0.18
N GLN A 224 -7.13 2.38 0.14
CA GLN A 224 -7.45 1.97 1.50
C GLN A 224 -6.42 0.97 2.03
N ALA A 225 -6.12 1.00 3.33
CA ALA A 225 -5.15 0.08 3.92
C ALA A 225 -5.66 -1.36 3.85
N CYS A 226 -4.77 -2.29 3.55
CA CYS A 226 -5.09 -3.71 3.54
C CYS A 226 -5.47 -4.23 4.93
N PRO A 227 -6.27 -5.31 5.01
CA PRO A 227 -6.68 -5.91 6.28
C PRO A 227 -5.47 -6.30 7.15
N SER A 228 -5.52 -6.00 8.44
CA SER A 228 -4.40 -6.21 9.38
C SER A 228 -4.05 -7.69 9.61
N ASN A 229 -4.97 -8.62 9.35
CA ASN A 229 -4.76 -10.07 9.41
C ASN A 229 -4.19 -10.66 8.11
N CYS A 230 -3.61 -9.82 7.25
CA CYS A 230 -3.14 -10.22 5.93
C CYS A 230 -1.69 -9.82 5.71
N THR A 231 -0.84 -10.79 5.36
CA THR A 231 0.58 -10.53 5.02
C THR A 231 0.72 -9.97 3.61
N LYS A 232 -0.15 -10.42 2.69
CA LYS A 232 -0.21 -9.94 1.31
C LYS A 232 -1.66 -9.87 0.85
N CYS A 233 -2.11 -8.70 0.46
CA CYS A 233 -3.42 -8.45 -0.13
C CYS A 233 -3.29 -8.18 -1.64
N ASP A 234 -4.41 -8.23 -2.33
CA ASP A 234 -4.56 -7.72 -3.69
C ASP A 234 -4.51 -6.18 -3.67
N GLU A 235 -3.27 -5.66 -3.69
CA GLU A 235 -2.93 -4.23 -3.57
C GLU A 235 -2.95 -3.48 -4.91
N GLY A 236 -2.88 -2.15 -4.85
CA GLY A 236 -2.84 -1.26 -6.01
C GLY A 236 -4.20 -0.61 -6.34
N ILE A 237 -4.19 0.33 -7.31
CA ILE A 237 -5.37 1.16 -7.64
C ILE A 237 -6.57 0.34 -8.16
N SER A 238 -6.29 -0.80 -8.78
CA SER A 238 -7.29 -1.78 -9.24
C SER A 238 -7.42 -2.98 -8.30
N GLY A 239 -6.67 -2.99 -7.20
CA GLY A 239 -6.68 -4.05 -6.21
C GLY A 239 -8.01 -4.10 -5.46
N THR A 240 -8.47 -5.31 -5.17
CA THR A 240 -9.73 -5.55 -4.44
C THR A 240 -9.54 -5.53 -2.92
N GLY A 241 -8.30 -5.52 -2.43
CA GLY A 241 -7.99 -5.64 -1.00
C GLY A 241 -8.18 -7.04 -0.45
N ARG A 242 -8.51 -8.00 -1.33
CA ARG A 242 -8.66 -9.40 -0.97
C ARG A 242 -7.36 -9.95 -0.42
N CYS A 243 -7.44 -10.65 0.71
CA CYS A 243 -6.26 -11.28 1.28
C CYS A 243 -5.78 -12.44 0.40
N LEU A 244 -4.50 -12.39 -0.01
CA LEU A 244 -3.82 -13.43 -0.77
C LEU A 244 -3.02 -14.37 0.16
N VAL A 245 -2.54 -13.85 1.28
CA VAL A 245 -1.83 -14.62 2.33
C VAL A 245 -2.35 -14.20 3.69
N THR A 246 -3.17 -15.05 4.30
CA THR A 246 -3.67 -14.84 5.66
C THR A 246 -2.55 -15.02 6.67
N GLN A 247 -2.51 -14.17 7.69
CA GLN A 247 -1.71 -14.43 8.88
C GLN A 247 -2.39 -15.57 9.64
N VAL A 248 -1.81 -16.76 9.58
CA VAL A 248 -2.27 -17.90 10.37
C VAL A 248 -1.72 -17.73 11.79
N SER A 249 -2.57 -17.35 12.73
CA SER A 249 -2.22 -17.42 14.16
C SER A 249 -1.83 -18.86 14.49
N ASN A 250 -0.68 -19.04 15.14
CA ASN A 250 -0.17 -20.35 15.56
C ASN A 250 0.24 -21.31 14.43
N ALA A 251 0.76 -20.78 13.32
CA ALA A 251 1.32 -21.62 12.26
C ALA A 251 2.39 -22.60 12.83
N PRO A 252 2.43 -23.87 12.40
CA PRO A 252 3.37 -24.87 12.90
C PRO A 252 4.84 -24.44 12.80
N SER A 253 5.16 -23.58 11.83
CA SER A 253 6.47 -22.95 11.65
C SER A 253 6.88 -21.98 12.77
N THR A 254 5.94 -21.46 13.56
CA THR A 254 6.25 -20.54 14.66
C THR A 254 6.74 -21.24 15.93
N CYS A 255 6.50 -22.56 16.08
CA CYS A 255 6.96 -23.33 17.24
C CYS A 255 7.69 -24.65 16.89
N ASN A 256 8.24 -24.77 15.66
CA ASN A 256 8.95 -25.96 15.17
C ASN A 256 8.12 -27.25 15.31
N CYS A 257 6.84 -27.15 14.94
CA CYS A 257 5.80 -28.16 15.02
C CYS A 257 5.50 -28.62 13.58
N ILE A 258 5.58 -29.92 13.26
CA ILE A 258 5.35 -30.39 11.86
C ILE A 258 3.93 -30.92 11.67
N ASN A 259 3.48 -31.81 12.56
CA ASN A 259 2.14 -32.43 12.51
C ASN A 259 1.37 -32.10 13.80
N GLY A 260 1.13 -30.81 14.04
CA GLY A 260 0.46 -30.35 15.25
C GLY A 260 0.10 -28.88 15.21
N GLU A 261 -0.54 -28.43 16.29
CA GLU A 261 -0.98 -27.05 16.46
C GLU A 261 -0.14 -26.36 17.54
N CYS A 262 0.37 -25.16 17.24
CA CYS A 262 1.06 -24.35 18.24
C CYS A 262 0.04 -23.71 19.20
N GLY A 263 0.20 -23.90 20.50
CA GLY A 263 -0.49 -23.08 21.48
C GLY A 263 0.15 -21.70 21.59
N SER A 264 -0.58 -20.74 22.17
CA SER A 264 -0.08 -19.36 22.40
C SER A 264 1.19 -19.29 23.28
N ASN A 265 1.48 -20.36 24.03
CA ASN A 265 2.68 -20.50 24.87
C ASN A 265 3.89 -21.09 24.12
N GLY A 266 3.79 -21.30 22.79
CA GLY A 266 4.81 -21.97 21.99
C GLY A 266 4.89 -23.48 22.21
N VAL A 267 3.91 -24.07 22.91
CA VAL A 267 3.81 -25.52 23.12
C VAL A 267 3.05 -26.15 21.96
N CYS A 268 3.63 -27.15 21.32
CA CYS A 268 3.03 -27.87 20.19
C CYS A 268 2.19 -29.07 20.68
N THR A 269 0.92 -29.11 20.28
CA THR A 269 0.02 -30.26 20.50
C THR A 269 -0.01 -31.10 19.23
N CYS A 270 0.46 -32.34 19.31
CA CYS A 270 0.52 -33.22 18.15
C CYS A 270 -0.84 -33.75 17.73
N THR A 271 -1.03 -33.92 16.42
CA THR A 271 -2.11 -34.77 15.90
C THR A 271 -1.89 -36.21 16.33
N GLU A 272 -2.98 -36.96 16.47
CA GLU A 272 -2.92 -38.34 16.93
C GLU A 272 -2.05 -39.20 16.00
N GLY A 273 -1.22 -40.06 16.59
CA GLY A 273 -0.20 -40.82 15.88
C GLY A 273 1.18 -40.15 15.83
N PHE A 274 1.30 -38.85 16.15
CA PHE A 274 2.58 -38.13 16.20
C PHE A 274 3.02 -37.77 17.63
N THR A 275 4.33 -37.61 17.82
CA THR A 275 5.00 -37.22 19.06
C THR A 275 6.30 -36.46 18.78
N THR A 276 6.89 -35.90 19.82
CA THR A 276 8.13 -35.11 19.73
C THR A 276 9.31 -35.99 19.31
N ALA A 277 10.08 -35.53 18.31
CA ALA A 277 11.28 -36.21 17.86
C ALA A 277 12.48 -35.92 18.79
N SER A 278 13.46 -36.82 18.79
CA SER A 278 14.67 -36.71 19.61
C SER A 278 15.57 -35.53 19.24
N ASN A 279 15.39 -34.95 18.04
CA ASN A 279 16.11 -33.77 17.56
C ASN A 279 15.49 -32.44 18.04
N GLY A 280 14.43 -32.48 18.86
CA GLY A 280 13.74 -31.29 19.36
C GLY A 280 12.65 -30.73 18.44
N THR A 281 12.40 -31.35 17.28
CA THR A 281 11.26 -31.01 16.43
C THR A 281 9.99 -31.66 16.96
N ALA A 282 8.96 -30.87 17.24
CA ALA A 282 7.70 -31.37 17.77
C ALA A 282 6.85 -32.03 16.67
N CYS A 283 6.23 -33.17 17.00
CA CYS A 283 5.35 -33.94 16.11
C CYS A 283 6.00 -34.40 14.80
N ALA A 284 7.29 -34.73 14.86
CA ALA A 284 8.08 -35.25 13.75
C ALA A 284 8.40 -36.75 13.88
N LYS A 285 8.01 -37.39 15.00
CA LYS A 285 8.15 -38.82 15.25
C LYS A 285 6.77 -39.44 15.44
N CYS A 286 6.61 -40.73 15.13
CA CYS A 286 5.37 -41.43 15.43
C CYS A 286 5.26 -41.83 16.90
N ALA A 287 4.05 -41.74 17.45
CA ALA A 287 3.73 -42.19 18.79
C ALA A 287 3.90 -43.72 18.92
N THR A 288 4.00 -44.23 20.15
CA THR A 288 4.11 -45.68 20.39
C THR A 288 2.93 -46.42 19.75
N GLY A 289 3.21 -47.53 19.07
CA GLY A 289 2.21 -48.27 18.30
C GLY A 289 2.01 -47.77 16.87
N PHE A 290 2.76 -46.75 16.43
CA PHE A 290 2.80 -46.24 15.06
C PHE A 290 4.23 -46.25 14.51
N PHE A 291 4.37 -46.29 13.19
CA PHE A 291 5.65 -46.20 12.47
C PHE A 291 5.58 -45.16 11.35
N LEU A 292 6.73 -44.54 11.05
CA LEU A 292 6.84 -43.51 10.03
C LEU A 292 6.98 -44.16 8.64
N THR A 293 6.10 -43.83 7.71
CA THR A 293 6.21 -44.26 6.31
C THR A 293 7.24 -43.42 5.54
N SER A 294 7.66 -43.90 4.37
CA SER A 294 8.54 -43.13 3.48
C SER A 294 7.91 -41.84 2.95
N THR A 295 6.58 -41.71 3.03
CA THR A 295 5.81 -40.51 2.64
C THR A 295 5.71 -39.49 3.78
N GLY A 296 6.17 -39.82 4.98
CA GLY A 296 6.12 -38.95 6.16
C GLY A 296 4.86 -39.10 7.01
N ASP A 297 4.04 -40.12 6.75
CA ASP A 297 2.82 -40.40 7.50
C ASP A 297 3.12 -41.35 8.67
N CYS A 298 2.39 -41.21 9.78
CA CYS A 298 2.40 -42.21 10.83
C CYS A 298 1.29 -43.22 10.59
N LYS A 299 1.64 -44.51 10.49
CA LYS A 299 0.67 -45.60 10.37
C LYS A 299 0.74 -46.50 11.59
N ALA A 300 -0.41 -46.97 12.07
CA ALA A 300 -0.48 -47.92 13.17
C ALA A 300 0.20 -49.24 12.80
N CYS A 301 0.90 -49.81 13.78
CA CYS A 301 1.45 -51.15 13.69
C CYS A 301 0.31 -52.16 13.51
N GLN A 302 0.62 -53.25 12.82
CA GLN A 302 -0.32 -54.33 12.56
C GLN A 302 -0.74 -55.06 13.85
N LEU A 303 -1.76 -55.90 13.72
CA LEU A 303 -2.41 -56.58 14.84
C LEU A 303 -1.41 -57.32 15.74
N GLY A 304 -1.57 -57.13 17.06
CA GLY A 304 -0.72 -57.76 18.07
C GLY A 304 0.69 -57.16 18.22
N CYS A 305 1.08 -56.19 17.40
CA CYS A 305 2.37 -55.54 17.48
C CYS A 305 2.32 -54.28 18.37
N SER A 306 3.31 -54.11 19.26
CA SER A 306 3.46 -52.93 20.13
C SER A 306 4.45 -51.91 19.59
N ALA A 307 5.46 -52.36 18.84
CA ALA A 307 6.42 -51.50 18.16
C ALA A 307 6.84 -52.14 16.84
N CYS A 308 6.83 -51.36 15.76
CA CYS A 308 7.17 -51.81 14.42
C CYS A 308 8.22 -50.88 13.79
N ALA A 309 8.94 -51.38 12.81
CA ALA A 309 10.02 -50.68 12.14
C ALA A 309 9.49 -49.63 11.18
N ASP A 310 10.13 -48.46 11.18
CA ASP A 310 9.84 -47.40 10.21
C ASP A 310 10.00 -47.90 8.76
N SER A 311 9.27 -47.28 7.85
CA SER A 311 9.13 -47.58 6.42
C SER A 311 8.52 -48.93 6.07
N THR A 312 8.77 -49.98 6.85
CA THR A 312 8.41 -51.37 6.52
C THR A 312 7.23 -51.91 7.34
N GLY A 313 6.95 -51.35 8.51
CA GLY A 313 5.91 -51.84 9.42
C GLY A 313 6.20 -53.22 10.02
N VAL A 314 7.42 -53.75 9.84
CA VAL A 314 7.83 -55.05 10.41
C VAL A 314 7.77 -54.98 11.92
N CYS A 315 7.11 -55.95 12.57
CA CYS A 315 6.99 -55.93 14.01
C CYS A 315 8.34 -56.19 14.67
N LEU A 316 8.75 -55.28 15.54
CA LEU A 316 9.96 -55.37 16.35
C LEU A 316 9.66 -55.94 17.74
N THR A 317 8.46 -55.67 18.26
CA THR A 317 8.04 -56.11 19.59
C THR A 317 6.56 -56.43 19.59
N CYS A 318 6.22 -57.69 19.84
CA CYS A 318 4.84 -58.12 20.02
C CYS A 318 4.31 -57.72 21.41
N LYS A 319 2.98 -57.60 21.53
CA LYS A 319 2.31 -57.46 22.81
C LYS A 319 2.66 -58.63 23.74
N THR A 320 2.60 -58.41 25.05
CA THR A 320 2.90 -59.44 26.05
C THR A 320 2.06 -60.70 25.80
N GLY A 321 2.73 -61.85 25.72
CA GLY A 321 2.11 -63.13 25.44
C GLY A 321 1.93 -63.47 23.96
N PHE A 322 2.18 -62.55 23.03
CA PHE A 322 2.05 -62.78 21.60
C PHE A 322 3.42 -63.13 20.97
N THR A 323 3.39 -63.87 19.87
CA THR A 323 4.58 -64.23 19.09
C THR A 323 4.43 -63.73 17.65
N GLN A 324 5.53 -63.30 17.03
CA GLN A 324 5.52 -62.82 15.64
C GLN A 324 5.04 -63.91 14.69
N ASP A 325 4.18 -63.53 13.73
CA ASP A 325 3.69 -64.47 12.73
C ASP A 325 4.83 -64.94 11.81
N GLY A 326 4.87 -66.25 11.55
CA GLY A 326 5.95 -66.88 10.79
C GLY A 326 5.92 -66.59 9.29
N ASN A 327 4.76 -66.18 8.75
CA ASN A 327 4.54 -65.84 7.34
C ASN A 327 4.49 -64.33 7.11
N ASP A 328 3.94 -63.58 8.06
CA ASP A 328 3.85 -62.12 8.01
C ASP A 328 4.54 -61.47 9.20
N LYS A 329 5.78 -61.01 8.97
CA LYS A 329 6.59 -60.36 10.02
C LYS A 329 6.01 -59.05 10.53
N THR A 330 4.98 -58.49 9.93
CA THR A 330 4.33 -57.27 10.42
C THR A 330 3.38 -57.57 11.57
N LYS A 331 2.85 -58.80 11.69
CA LYS A 331 1.80 -59.17 12.64
C LYS A 331 2.33 -60.03 13.79
N CYS A 332 1.62 -60.01 14.92
CA CYS A 332 1.81 -60.96 16.00
C CYS A 332 0.51 -61.70 16.33
N ASP A 333 0.66 -62.97 16.69
CA ASP A 333 -0.42 -63.88 17.01
C ASP A 333 -0.39 -64.27 18.50
N ALA A 334 -1.56 -64.40 19.13
CA ALA A 334 -1.68 -64.89 20.51
C ALA A 334 -1.57 -66.43 20.60
N PRO A 335 -1.20 -66.98 21.78
CA PRO A 335 -1.16 -68.41 22.00
C PRO A 335 -2.57 -68.97 22.14
N GLN A 336 -2.96 -69.82 21.18
CA GLN A 336 -3.92 -70.95 21.15
C GLN A 336 -5.28 -70.92 21.92
N SER A 337 -5.58 -70.04 22.87
CA SER A 337 -6.89 -70.03 23.53
C SER A 337 -7.93 -69.38 22.60
N THR A 338 -8.66 -70.21 21.86
CA THR A 338 -9.74 -69.78 20.98
C THR A 338 -11.04 -69.62 21.77
N THR A 339 -11.72 -68.49 21.61
CA THR A 339 -13.12 -68.34 22.05
C THR A 339 -14.04 -69.30 21.29
N SER A 340 -15.31 -69.42 21.71
CA SER A 340 -16.35 -70.18 20.99
C SER A 340 -16.60 -69.70 19.56
N SER A 341 -16.10 -68.52 19.19
CA SER A 341 -16.14 -67.94 17.84
C SER A 341 -14.84 -68.12 17.04
N GLY A 342 -13.83 -68.83 17.58
CA GLY A 342 -12.55 -69.08 16.90
C GLY A 342 -11.50 -67.98 17.03
N THR A 343 -11.76 -66.93 17.83
CA THR A 343 -10.83 -65.81 18.03
C THR A 343 -9.74 -66.18 19.03
N LYS A 344 -8.46 -66.02 18.68
CA LYS A 344 -7.33 -66.29 19.60
C LYS A 344 -7.26 -65.19 20.67
N CYS A 345 -7.29 -65.55 21.94
CA CYS A 345 -7.26 -64.62 23.06
C CYS A 345 -6.34 -65.11 24.18
N THR A 346 -5.84 -64.18 24.99
CA THR A 346 -4.99 -64.42 26.15
C THR A 346 -5.78 -64.38 27.47
N GLY A 347 -7.08 -64.04 27.41
CA GLY A 347 -7.97 -63.81 28.55
C GLY A 347 -9.45 -63.82 28.13
N ALA A 348 -10.34 -63.45 29.06
CA ALA A 348 -11.79 -63.64 28.92
C ALA A 348 -12.54 -62.46 28.30
N THR A 349 -11.89 -61.31 28.14
CA THR A 349 -12.51 -60.09 27.59
C THR A 349 -12.07 -59.85 26.14
N SER A 350 -12.83 -59.05 25.38
CA SER A 350 -12.47 -58.70 24.00
C SER A 350 -11.11 -57.99 23.92
N ASN A 351 -10.65 -57.35 25.00
CA ASN A 351 -9.36 -56.67 25.07
C ASN A 351 -8.18 -57.65 25.19
N ASP A 352 -8.46 -58.89 25.62
CA ASP A 352 -7.45 -59.93 25.73
C ASP A 352 -7.27 -60.70 24.41
N CYS A 353 -8.08 -60.38 23.40
CA CYS A 353 -8.09 -61.05 22.11
C CYS A 353 -7.09 -60.43 21.12
N THR A 354 -6.59 -61.26 20.20
CA THR A 354 -5.80 -60.75 19.06
C THR A 354 -6.61 -59.79 18.23
N LEU A 355 -7.90 -60.07 18.07
CA LEU A 355 -8.85 -59.35 17.23
C LEU A 355 -10.05 -58.95 18.08
N CYS A 356 -10.46 -57.70 17.98
CA CYS A 356 -11.67 -57.20 18.62
C CYS A 356 -12.93 -57.81 17.98
N ALA A 357 -14.07 -57.74 18.69
CA ALA A 357 -15.36 -58.14 18.12
C ALA A 357 -15.66 -57.37 16.81
N THR A 358 -16.48 -57.97 15.94
CA THR A 358 -16.87 -57.37 14.65
C THR A 358 -17.36 -55.92 14.82
N GLY A 359 -16.80 -55.00 14.04
CA GLY A 359 -17.10 -53.57 14.14
C GLY A 359 -16.35 -52.81 15.24
N SER A 360 -15.44 -53.48 15.95
CA SER A 360 -14.52 -52.87 16.91
C SER A 360 -13.06 -53.01 16.46
N TYR A 361 -12.23 -52.05 16.86
CA TYR A 361 -10.85 -51.89 16.42
C TYR A 361 -9.94 -51.68 17.63
N THR A 362 -8.70 -52.15 17.50
CA THR A 362 -7.74 -52.03 18.60
C THR A 362 -7.14 -50.63 18.65
N PHE A 363 -7.21 -49.98 19.82
CA PHE A 363 -6.55 -48.72 20.11
C PHE A 363 -5.96 -48.74 21.53
N ASN A 364 -4.66 -48.47 21.68
CA ASN A 364 -3.94 -48.50 22.97
C ASN A 364 -4.22 -49.75 23.83
N GLY A 365 -4.43 -50.90 23.18
CA GLY A 365 -4.71 -52.17 23.86
C GLY A 365 -6.17 -52.39 24.28
N SER A 366 -7.07 -51.46 23.98
CA SER A 366 -8.52 -51.62 24.18
C SER A 366 -9.26 -51.72 22.85
N CYS A 367 -10.42 -52.36 22.84
CA CYS A 367 -11.32 -52.39 21.69
C CYS A 367 -12.29 -51.22 21.72
N VAL A 368 -12.30 -50.40 20.67
CA VAL A 368 -13.21 -49.27 20.50
C VAL A 368 -14.07 -49.45 19.25
N SER A 369 -15.29 -48.91 19.26
CA SER A 369 -16.17 -48.96 18.09
C SER A 369 -15.76 -47.92 17.04
N ALA A 370 -16.22 -48.06 15.79
CA ALA A 370 -16.07 -47.03 14.77
C ALA A 370 -17.43 -46.41 14.41
N SER A 371 -17.43 -45.10 14.12
CA SER A 371 -18.61 -44.36 13.67
C SER A 371 -19.04 -44.76 12.25
N SER A 372 -20.17 -44.22 11.78
CA SER A 372 -20.63 -44.39 10.40
C SER A 372 -19.69 -43.79 9.34
N THR A 373 -18.70 -43.00 9.75
CA THR A 373 -17.65 -42.42 8.89
C THR A 373 -16.28 -43.06 9.12
N GLY A 374 -16.23 -44.14 9.91
CA GLY A 374 -15.02 -44.91 10.19
C GLY A 374 -14.13 -44.32 11.29
N VAL A 375 -14.55 -43.25 11.96
CA VAL A 375 -13.76 -42.65 13.05
C VAL A 375 -13.87 -43.52 14.30
N CYS A 376 -12.74 -43.92 14.87
CA CYS A 376 -12.69 -44.68 16.10
C CYS A 376 -13.19 -43.85 17.29
N GLU A 377 -14.10 -44.42 18.08
CA GLU A 377 -14.79 -43.75 19.17
C GLU A 377 -13.80 -43.13 20.19
N GLY A 378 -13.99 -41.85 20.50
CA GLY A 378 -13.15 -41.12 21.44
C GLY A 378 -11.79 -40.68 20.89
N THR A 379 -11.57 -40.82 19.59
CA THR A 379 -10.32 -40.46 18.91
C THR A 379 -10.60 -39.69 17.60
N ASN A 380 -9.55 -39.19 16.97
CA ASN A 380 -9.55 -38.71 15.58
C ASN A 380 -8.92 -39.72 14.61
N LEU A 381 -8.71 -40.97 15.05
CA LEU A 381 -8.15 -42.05 14.22
C LEU A 381 -9.23 -42.70 13.36
N ILE A 382 -8.82 -43.27 12.23
CA ILE A 382 -9.67 -44.03 11.32
C ILE A 382 -9.56 -45.53 11.58
N ALA A 383 -10.67 -46.24 11.50
CA ALA A 383 -10.70 -47.69 11.54
C ALA A 383 -10.12 -48.30 10.25
N ASP A 384 -9.04 -49.08 10.38
CA ASP A 384 -8.49 -49.87 9.29
C ASP A 384 -9.08 -51.29 9.33
N ASN A 385 -9.97 -51.61 8.39
CA ASN A 385 -10.60 -52.93 8.28
C ASN A 385 -9.62 -54.07 7.98
N ASN A 386 -8.48 -53.77 7.35
CA ASN A 386 -7.48 -54.79 7.01
C ASN A 386 -6.58 -55.10 8.21
N LYS A 387 -6.22 -54.07 8.97
CA LYS A 387 -5.36 -54.21 10.16
C LYS A 387 -6.14 -54.52 11.43
N HIS A 388 -7.43 -54.19 11.46
CA HIS A 388 -8.30 -54.22 12.63
C HIS A 388 -7.79 -53.35 13.81
N VAL A 389 -7.17 -52.23 13.49
CA VAL A 389 -6.66 -51.22 14.43
C VAL A 389 -7.15 -49.84 14.04
N CYS A 390 -7.09 -48.89 14.98
CA CYS A 390 -7.29 -47.48 14.68
C CYS A 390 -5.98 -46.88 14.16
N ASP A 391 -6.01 -46.35 12.94
CA ASP A 391 -4.88 -45.79 12.20
C ASP A 391 -4.98 -44.25 12.13
N ALA A 392 -3.85 -43.56 11.95
CA ALA A 392 -3.84 -42.11 11.90
C ALA A 392 -4.26 -41.58 10.52
N CYS A 393 -4.74 -40.34 10.51
CA CYS A 393 -5.22 -39.67 9.31
C CYS A 393 -4.14 -39.30 8.27
N GLY A 394 -2.87 -39.51 8.60
CA GLY A 394 -1.73 -39.08 7.78
C GLY A 394 -1.18 -37.71 8.17
N ALA A 395 -0.10 -37.30 7.51
CA ALA A 395 0.61 -36.07 7.81
C ALA A 395 -0.28 -34.83 7.59
N LYS A 396 -0.12 -33.83 8.47
CA LYS A 396 -0.81 -32.52 8.44
C LYS A 396 -2.34 -32.56 8.56
N CYS A 397 -2.92 -33.75 8.70
CA CYS A 397 -4.35 -33.96 8.83
C CYS A 397 -4.75 -34.01 10.32
N THR A 398 -5.63 -33.11 10.75
CA THR A 398 -6.13 -33.07 12.14
C THR A 398 -7.35 -33.96 12.33
N SER A 399 -8.14 -34.15 11.29
CA SER A 399 -9.31 -35.03 11.27
C SER A 399 -9.53 -35.63 9.88
N CYS A 400 -10.01 -36.87 9.82
CA CYS A 400 -10.28 -37.57 8.57
C CYS A 400 -11.52 -38.44 8.67
N GLU A 401 -12.05 -38.82 7.51
CA GLU A 401 -13.19 -39.71 7.41
C GLU A 401 -13.13 -40.60 6.17
N ILE A 402 -13.86 -41.70 6.20
CA ILE A 402 -14.22 -42.48 5.01
C ILE A 402 -15.73 -42.36 4.84
N GLN A 403 -16.17 -41.73 3.75
CA GLN A 403 -17.60 -41.58 3.49
C GLN A 403 -18.26 -42.94 3.25
N ASN A 404 -19.40 -43.17 3.89
CA ASN A 404 -20.14 -44.43 3.85
C ASN A 404 -19.29 -45.63 4.33
N PHE A 405 -18.63 -45.46 5.47
CA PHE A 405 -17.78 -46.49 6.04
C PHE A 405 -18.54 -47.80 6.27
N SER A 406 -17.95 -48.90 5.82
CA SER A 406 -18.43 -50.26 6.00
C SER A 406 -17.25 -51.20 6.23
N VAL A 407 -17.51 -52.47 6.53
CA VAL A 407 -16.47 -53.50 6.68
C VAL A 407 -15.67 -53.75 5.39
N ALA A 408 -16.14 -53.28 4.24
CA ALA A 408 -15.44 -53.39 2.95
C ALA A 408 -14.57 -52.15 2.63
N SER A 409 -14.71 -51.07 3.40
CA SER A 409 -13.98 -49.83 3.18
C SER A 409 -12.48 -50.01 3.43
N THR A 410 -11.66 -49.24 2.73
CA THR A 410 -10.20 -49.28 2.89
C THR A 410 -9.64 -47.91 3.25
N VAL A 411 -8.48 -47.89 3.92
CA VAL A 411 -7.83 -46.63 4.33
C VAL A 411 -7.42 -45.79 3.11
N ASP A 412 -7.33 -46.36 1.90
CA ASP A 412 -7.05 -45.60 0.67
C ASP A 412 -8.24 -44.70 0.25
N GLU A 413 -9.45 -44.95 0.76
CA GLU A 413 -10.64 -44.12 0.55
C GLU A 413 -10.73 -42.93 1.52
N LEU A 414 -9.78 -42.85 2.46
CA LEU A 414 -9.72 -41.83 3.50
C LEU A 414 -9.58 -40.43 2.87
N LYS A 415 -10.38 -39.50 3.40
CA LYS A 415 -10.28 -38.09 3.09
C LYS A 415 -10.07 -37.30 4.37
N CYS A 416 -9.05 -36.45 4.35
CA CYS A 416 -8.87 -35.46 5.37
C CYS A 416 -10.03 -34.45 5.35
N THR A 417 -10.54 -34.09 6.51
CA THR A 417 -11.62 -33.12 6.71
C THR A 417 -11.16 -31.85 7.43
N GLY A 418 -9.98 -31.89 8.06
CA GLY A 418 -9.35 -30.77 8.74
C GLY A 418 -7.84 -30.79 8.61
N CYS A 419 -7.23 -29.64 8.36
CA CYS A 419 -5.78 -29.50 8.24
C CYS A 419 -5.23 -28.70 9.40
N ILE A 420 -3.97 -28.98 9.77
CA ILE A 420 -3.24 -28.13 10.72
C ILE A 420 -3.16 -26.68 10.18
N PRO A 421 -3.11 -25.67 11.06
CA PRO A 421 -2.99 -24.28 10.65
C PRO A 421 -1.84 -24.08 9.64
N GLY A 422 -2.08 -23.34 8.55
CA GLY A 422 -1.06 -23.08 7.52
C GLY A 422 -0.92 -24.16 6.46
N SER A 423 -1.64 -25.28 6.59
CA SER A 423 -1.92 -26.21 5.50
C SER A 423 -3.34 -26.00 4.97
N PHE A 424 -3.57 -26.34 3.71
CA PHE A 424 -4.84 -26.11 3.03
C PHE A 424 -5.45 -27.42 2.57
N LEU A 425 -6.77 -27.56 2.72
CA LEU A 425 -7.53 -28.72 2.31
C LEU A 425 -7.81 -28.66 0.80
N SER A 426 -7.32 -29.65 0.06
CA SER A 426 -7.58 -29.82 -1.36
C SER A 426 -7.81 -31.29 -1.68
N ASN A 427 -8.96 -31.60 -2.29
CA ASN A 427 -9.35 -32.98 -2.67
C ASN A 427 -9.24 -34.02 -1.54
N GLY A 428 -9.46 -33.63 -0.28
CA GLY A 428 -9.33 -34.53 0.87
C GLY A 428 -7.88 -34.73 1.34
N GLN A 429 -6.94 -33.89 0.93
CA GLN A 429 -5.54 -33.90 1.36
C GLN A 429 -5.12 -32.52 1.88
N CYS A 430 -4.18 -32.50 2.83
CA CYS A 430 -3.59 -31.28 3.34
C CYS A 430 -2.28 -30.96 2.62
N ILE A 431 -2.21 -29.78 2.01
CA ILE A 431 -1.07 -29.32 1.20
C ILE A 431 -0.57 -27.96 1.68
N ASP A 432 0.70 -27.64 1.40
CA ASP A 432 1.32 -26.38 1.84
C ASP A 432 0.87 -25.15 1.07
N SER A 433 0.35 -25.34 -0.14
CA SER A 433 -0.11 -24.25 -1.00
C SER A 433 -1.19 -24.74 -1.96
N CYS A 434 -2.26 -23.97 -2.13
CA CYS A 434 -3.32 -24.30 -3.08
C CYS A 434 -2.78 -24.46 -4.52
N PRO A 435 -3.20 -25.49 -5.29
CA PRO A 435 -2.69 -25.73 -6.64
C PRO A 435 -3.07 -24.61 -7.61
N THR A 436 -2.40 -24.56 -8.76
CA THR A 436 -2.70 -23.60 -9.82
C THR A 436 -4.18 -23.66 -10.22
N GLY A 437 -4.82 -22.50 -10.33
CA GLY A 437 -6.26 -22.41 -10.65
C GLY A 437 -7.18 -22.50 -9.41
N THR A 438 -6.61 -22.48 -8.21
CA THR A 438 -7.38 -22.45 -6.96
C THR A 438 -6.84 -21.38 -5.99
N PHE A 439 -7.65 -20.98 -5.01
CA PHE A 439 -7.28 -20.01 -3.97
C PHE A 439 -7.79 -20.46 -2.59
N VAL A 440 -7.24 -19.91 -1.51
CA VAL A 440 -7.72 -20.17 -0.14
C VAL A 440 -9.08 -19.51 0.10
N SER A 441 -10.10 -20.31 0.40
CA SER A 441 -11.46 -19.87 0.64
C SER A 441 -11.51 -18.83 1.76
N PRO A 442 -12.08 -17.64 1.53
CA PRO A 442 -12.24 -16.63 2.58
C PRO A 442 -13.31 -16.99 3.61
N LYS A 443 -14.07 -18.09 3.41
CA LYS A 443 -15.10 -18.55 4.35
C LYS A 443 -14.50 -19.25 5.57
N ASP A 444 -13.48 -20.06 5.35
CA ASP A 444 -12.87 -20.93 6.36
C ASP A 444 -11.36 -20.74 6.48
N ASN A 445 -10.72 -20.01 5.55
CA ASN A 445 -9.28 -19.78 5.47
C ASN A 445 -8.41 -21.05 5.40
N VAL A 446 -9.01 -22.20 5.07
CA VAL A 446 -8.32 -23.50 5.04
C VAL A 446 -8.63 -24.27 3.75
N THR A 447 -9.79 -24.08 3.12
CA THR A 447 -10.18 -24.86 1.93
C THR A 447 -9.71 -24.23 0.63
N CYS A 448 -9.04 -24.99 -0.24
CA CYS A 448 -8.73 -24.55 -1.59
C CYS A 448 -9.98 -24.60 -2.48
N THR A 449 -10.39 -23.45 -3.00
CA THR A 449 -11.56 -23.29 -3.88
C THR A 449 -11.12 -22.95 -5.29
N ASN A 450 -11.82 -23.48 -6.30
CA ASN A 450 -11.55 -23.17 -7.70
C ASN A 450 -11.72 -21.68 -7.99
N CYS A 451 -10.81 -21.17 -8.82
CA CYS A 451 -10.92 -19.87 -9.44
C CYS A 451 -12.13 -19.85 -10.38
N ASP A 452 -13.01 -18.85 -10.24
CA ASP A 452 -14.00 -18.54 -11.27
C ASP A 452 -13.30 -17.88 -12.48
N SER A 453 -14.01 -17.80 -13.60
CA SER A 453 -13.66 -17.09 -14.84
C SER A 453 -13.04 -15.70 -14.61
N SER A 454 -13.43 -15.00 -13.54
CA SER A 454 -12.90 -13.69 -13.13
C SER A 454 -11.48 -13.70 -12.56
N CYS A 455 -10.93 -14.86 -12.18
CA CYS A 455 -9.60 -14.97 -11.58
C CYS A 455 -8.52 -15.40 -12.59
N SER A 456 -8.93 -15.84 -13.79
CA SER A 456 -8.02 -16.28 -14.86
C SER A 456 -7.19 -15.15 -15.49
N THR A 457 -7.60 -13.89 -15.37
CA THR A 457 -6.94 -12.74 -16.01
C THR A 457 -5.93 -12.01 -15.13
N SER A 458 -5.88 -12.25 -13.81
CA SER A 458 -5.13 -11.36 -12.89
C SER A 458 -4.04 -12.03 -12.05
N ALA A 459 -4.03 -13.36 -11.90
CA ALA A 459 -3.06 -14.05 -11.03
C ALA A 459 -1.81 -14.59 -11.77
N LEU A 460 -1.91 -14.92 -13.05
CA LEU A 460 -0.82 -15.59 -13.79
C LEU A 460 0.17 -14.62 -14.46
N ALA A 461 -0.12 -13.31 -14.50
CA ALA A 461 0.70 -12.35 -15.24
C ALA A 461 1.92 -11.79 -14.45
N ARG A 462 1.99 -11.94 -13.12
CA ARG A 462 2.99 -11.20 -12.32
C ARG A 462 4.10 -12.03 -11.65
N VAL A 463 4.07 -13.36 -11.70
CA VAL A 463 5.12 -14.19 -11.07
C VAL A 463 6.35 -14.42 -11.96
N ARG A 464 6.34 -14.00 -13.24
CA ARG A 464 7.49 -14.18 -14.15
C ARG A 464 8.43 -12.96 -14.32
N LEU A 465 8.25 -11.88 -13.56
CA LEU A 465 9.13 -10.70 -13.66
C LEU A 465 9.90 -10.39 -12.37
N ALA A 466 10.42 -11.41 -11.70
CA ALA A 466 11.52 -11.22 -10.76
C ALA A 466 12.42 -12.46 -10.84
N LEU A 467 13.71 -12.25 -11.08
CA LEU A 467 14.80 -13.24 -11.24
C LEU A 467 15.06 -13.69 -12.69
N SER A 468 15.73 -12.85 -13.46
CA SER A 468 16.94 -13.27 -14.21
C SER A 468 17.71 -12.07 -14.76
N HIS A 469 18.86 -11.81 -14.14
CA HIS A 469 20.12 -11.42 -14.79
C HIS A 469 21.14 -12.46 -14.31
N PRO A 470 22.09 -12.95 -15.13
CA PRO A 470 23.08 -12.06 -15.73
C PRO A 470 23.53 -12.37 -17.18
N LEU A 471 24.10 -11.32 -17.80
CA LEU A 471 25.20 -11.29 -18.78
C LEU A 471 25.13 -12.22 -20.01
N ALA A 472 24.85 -11.63 -21.19
CA ALA A 472 25.62 -11.90 -22.40
C ALA A 472 25.50 -10.77 -23.42
N ARG A 473 26.67 -10.35 -23.90
CA ARG A 473 26.95 -9.31 -24.88
C ARG A 473 26.85 -9.93 -26.28
N ALA A 474 25.97 -9.44 -27.15
CA ALA A 474 26.04 -9.69 -28.59
C ALA A 474 25.32 -8.60 -29.39
N SER A 475 26.03 -8.01 -30.34
CA SER A 475 25.58 -6.97 -31.29
C SER A 475 24.43 -7.44 -32.20
N PRO A 476 23.57 -6.53 -32.71
CA PRO A 476 22.59 -6.89 -33.72
C PRO A 476 23.23 -6.81 -35.12
N VAL A 477 23.30 -7.96 -35.79
CA VAL A 477 23.47 -8.03 -37.25
C VAL A 477 22.08 -8.00 -37.89
N ILE A 478 21.90 -7.04 -38.78
CA ILE A 478 20.75 -6.89 -39.68
C ILE A 478 20.70 -8.10 -40.64
N PRO A 479 19.50 -8.62 -40.97
CA PRO A 479 19.28 -9.02 -42.35
C PRO A 479 17.99 -8.43 -42.93
N THR A 480 18.27 -7.61 -43.94
CA THR A 480 17.63 -7.46 -45.23
C THR A 480 16.40 -8.32 -45.55
N ALA A 481 15.40 -7.62 -46.07
CA ALA A 481 14.18 -8.09 -46.70
C ALA A 481 14.37 -9.21 -47.73
N LEU A 482 13.40 -10.11 -47.79
CA LEU A 482 13.08 -10.89 -48.98
C LEU A 482 11.59 -10.74 -49.32
N LEU A 483 11.36 -10.26 -50.55
CA LEU A 483 10.09 -10.19 -51.24
C LEU A 483 9.51 -11.59 -51.47
N ALA A 484 8.24 -11.78 -51.16
CA ALA A 484 7.39 -12.72 -51.88
C ALA A 484 5.96 -12.20 -51.91
N ARG A 485 5.49 -12.00 -53.14
CA ARG A 485 4.20 -11.50 -53.57
C ARG A 485 3.37 -12.72 -53.89
N ASP A 486 2.20 -12.92 -53.26
CA ASP A 486 1.08 -13.52 -53.99
C ASP A 486 -0.29 -13.24 -53.38
N HIS A 487 -1.24 -13.11 -54.30
CA HIS A 487 -2.64 -12.74 -54.12
C HIS A 487 -3.49 -13.90 -53.57
N ARG A 488 -4.39 -13.63 -52.60
CA ARG A 488 -5.85 -13.74 -52.84
C ARG A 488 -6.70 -13.25 -51.66
N SER A 489 -7.80 -12.65 -52.08
CA SER A 489 -8.90 -12.01 -51.36
C SER A 489 -9.80 -12.99 -50.61
N THR A 490 -10.25 -12.62 -49.40
CA THR A 490 -11.63 -12.79 -48.95
C THR A 490 -11.97 -11.73 -47.88
N SER A 491 -13.10 -11.08 -48.11
CA SER A 491 -13.71 -10.00 -47.33
C SER A 491 -14.73 -10.57 -46.35
N VAL A 492 -14.71 -10.16 -45.07
CA VAL A 492 -15.90 -10.01 -44.21
C VAL A 492 -15.65 -8.89 -43.17
N GLN A 493 -16.63 -8.01 -43.00
CA GLN A 493 -16.69 -6.79 -42.17
C GLN A 493 -16.46 -7.00 -40.66
N PRO A 494 -16.16 -5.93 -39.90
CA PRO A 494 -16.64 -5.77 -38.53
C PRO A 494 -17.76 -4.73 -38.44
N ALA A 495 -18.76 -5.06 -37.61
CA ALA A 495 -19.93 -4.27 -37.30
C ALA A 495 -19.58 -2.98 -36.53
N LEU A 496 -20.28 -1.89 -36.87
CA LEU A 496 -20.38 -0.67 -36.06
C LEU A 496 -20.99 -1.01 -34.69
N LEU A 497 -20.30 -0.63 -33.62
CA LEU A 497 -20.91 -0.43 -32.31
C LEU A 497 -20.87 1.06 -31.97
N THR A 498 -22.05 1.66 -31.94
CA THR A 498 -22.32 3.07 -31.64
C THR A 498 -22.15 3.31 -30.14
N ALA A 499 -21.10 4.03 -29.73
CA ALA A 499 -20.99 4.59 -28.38
C ALA A 499 -21.47 6.05 -28.40
N ARG A 500 -22.60 6.32 -27.75
CA ARG A 500 -23.06 7.67 -27.44
C ARG A 500 -22.24 8.20 -26.26
N PHE A 501 -21.46 9.26 -26.47
CA PHE A 501 -20.92 10.09 -25.40
C PHE A 501 -21.74 11.37 -25.30
N SER A 502 -22.23 11.65 -24.09
CA SER A 502 -22.89 12.88 -23.70
C SER A 502 -21.82 13.90 -23.32
N THR A 503 -21.78 15.03 -24.01
CA THR A 503 -20.89 16.16 -23.73
C THR A 503 -21.72 17.36 -23.29
N THR A 504 -21.45 17.88 -22.10
CA THR A 504 -21.75 19.27 -21.73
C THR A 504 -20.55 19.80 -20.96
N ASP A 505 -19.63 20.45 -21.66
CA ASP A 505 -18.70 21.42 -21.10
C ASP A 505 -18.48 22.50 -22.17
N VAL A 506 -18.76 23.74 -21.81
CA VAL A 506 -18.69 24.91 -22.69
C VAL A 506 -17.37 25.62 -22.43
N VAL A 507 -16.46 25.54 -23.39
CA VAL A 507 -15.22 26.33 -23.42
C VAL A 507 -15.43 27.49 -24.40
N PHE A 508 -15.31 28.73 -23.92
CA PHE A 508 -15.26 29.92 -24.78
C PHE A 508 -13.78 30.28 -25.05
N LEU A 509 -13.40 30.28 -26.33
CA LEU A 509 -12.19 30.93 -26.86
C LEU A 509 -12.62 31.96 -27.92
N PRO A 510 -12.04 33.17 -27.97
CA PRO A 510 -12.36 34.13 -29.02
C PRO A 510 -11.59 33.83 -30.31
N ALA A 511 -12.30 34.06 -31.42
CA ALA A 511 -11.86 33.86 -32.78
C ALA A 511 -10.85 34.91 -33.26
N ALA A 512 -9.88 34.49 -34.08
CA ALA A 512 -9.19 35.33 -35.04
C ALA A 512 -9.24 34.64 -36.41
N SER A 513 -9.60 35.40 -37.44
CA SER A 513 -9.85 34.97 -38.81
C SER A 513 -8.72 35.49 -39.74
N PRO A 514 -8.66 35.14 -41.04
CA PRO A 514 -7.49 34.51 -41.63
C PRO A 514 -6.70 35.41 -42.60
N SER A 515 -5.46 35.03 -42.92
CA SER A 515 -4.75 35.52 -44.10
C SER A 515 -3.81 34.46 -44.67
N THR A 516 -4.11 34.08 -45.91
CA THR A 516 -3.33 33.29 -46.87
C THR A 516 -2.05 34.03 -47.31
N LEU A 517 -0.90 33.35 -47.46
CA LEU A 517 -0.30 32.93 -48.75
C LEU A 517 1.18 32.50 -48.63
N THR A 518 1.48 31.43 -49.37
CA THR A 518 2.73 31.00 -50.04
C THR A 518 4.00 30.58 -49.30
N ALA A 519 4.41 29.35 -49.65
CA ALA A 519 5.73 28.76 -49.47
C ALA A 519 6.77 29.32 -50.46
N LEU A 520 8.04 29.35 -50.05
CA LEU A 520 9.19 29.19 -50.95
C LEU A 520 10.43 28.67 -50.20
N HIS A 521 11.07 27.70 -50.84
CA HIS A 521 12.27 26.97 -50.43
C HIS A 521 13.56 27.75 -50.80
N HIS A 522 14.68 27.30 -50.21
CA HIS A 522 16.09 27.36 -50.65
C HIS A 522 17.09 28.41 -50.09
N HIS A 523 18.01 27.87 -49.26
CA HIS A 523 19.47 27.72 -49.46
C HIS A 523 20.53 28.79 -49.02
N VAL A 524 21.47 28.28 -48.20
CA VAL A 524 22.95 28.50 -48.07
C VAL A 524 23.55 29.65 -47.23
N TYR A 525 24.36 29.27 -46.21
CA TYR A 525 25.80 29.57 -45.92
C TYR A 525 26.04 29.63 -44.39
N HIS A 526 26.68 28.65 -43.74
CA HIS A 526 28.12 28.39 -43.54
C HIS A 526 28.84 29.21 -42.43
N ALA A 527 29.31 28.44 -41.43
CA ALA A 527 30.55 28.53 -40.64
C ALA A 527 30.88 29.76 -39.76
N ILE A 528 31.29 29.49 -38.51
CA ILE A 528 32.62 29.79 -37.93
C ILE A 528 32.78 28.99 -36.61
N ARG A 529 33.87 28.22 -36.50
CA ARG A 529 34.53 27.69 -35.27
C ARG A 529 35.70 28.66 -34.93
N PRO A 530 36.36 28.69 -33.73
CA PRO A 530 36.80 27.51 -32.96
C PRO A 530 36.93 27.64 -31.41
N ALA A 531 37.29 26.51 -30.79
CA ALA A 531 37.85 26.28 -29.43
C ALA A 531 39.36 26.74 -29.37
N PRO A 532 40.26 26.38 -28.40
CA PRO A 532 40.20 25.45 -27.24
C PRO A 532 41.04 25.85 -25.98
N HIS A 533 41.33 24.85 -25.12
CA HIS A 533 42.26 24.73 -23.96
C HIS A 533 41.53 24.57 -22.60
N ALA A 534 41.71 23.58 -21.70
CA ALA A 534 42.59 22.44 -21.43
C ALA A 534 43.12 22.52 -19.98
N LEU A 535 43.20 21.35 -19.32
CA LEU A 535 44.08 20.96 -18.19
C LEU A 535 43.49 20.75 -16.78
N ALA A 536 44.02 19.68 -16.18
CA ALA A 536 43.65 18.92 -14.98
C ALA A 536 44.08 19.58 -13.64
N PRO A 537 43.88 18.91 -12.47
CA PRO A 537 44.84 17.89 -11.98
C PRO A 537 44.17 16.68 -11.27
N MET A 538 44.68 15.44 -11.34
CA MET A 538 45.74 14.80 -10.51
C MET A 538 45.68 15.07 -8.99
N LYS A 539 45.34 14.03 -8.21
CA LYS A 539 45.86 13.79 -6.84
C LYS A 539 46.13 12.30 -6.63
N MET A 540 47.35 12.02 -6.19
CA MET A 540 47.89 10.74 -5.76
C MET A 540 48.68 11.00 -4.47
N ASN A 541 48.55 10.10 -3.49
CA ASN A 541 49.36 9.85 -2.29
C ASN A 541 48.50 9.72 -1.03
N VAL A 542 48.79 8.87 -0.03
CA VAL A 542 49.66 7.69 0.19
C VAL A 542 49.19 7.12 1.54
N CYS A 543 49.42 5.82 1.72
CA CYS A 543 49.18 4.97 2.89
C CYS A 543 49.61 5.51 4.27
N HIS A 544 48.92 5.08 5.34
CA HIS A 544 49.58 4.39 6.47
C HIS A 544 48.62 3.56 7.31
N ALA A 545 49.14 2.46 7.83
CA ALA A 545 48.51 1.43 8.64
C ALA A 545 48.87 1.57 10.14
N LEU A 546 48.41 0.61 10.95
CA LEU A 546 48.65 0.33 12.38
C LEU A 546 47.63 1.00 13.33
N ALA A 547 47.11 0.43 14.41
CA ALA A 547 46.95 -0.91 15.01
C ALA A 547 46.14 -0.67 16.33
N PRO A 548 45.60 -1.70 17.01
CA PRO A 548 44.59 -1.56 18.08
C PRO A 548 45.16 -1.66 19.51
N ALA A 549 44.42 -1.13 20.50
CA ALA A 549 44.55 -1.34 21.96
C ALA A 549 43.41 -0.54 22.65
N ASN A 550 42.80 -0.86 23.79
CA ASN A 550 42.74 -2.00 24.70
C ASN A 550 41.63 -1.67 25.73
N ILE A 551 41.00 -2.70 26.30
CA ILE A 551 40.61 -2.84 27.73
C ILE A 551 39.80 -1.70 28.39
N TYR A 552 38.57 -2.00 28.81
CA TYR A 552 38.17 -1.77 30.20
C TYR A 552 37.29 -2.91 30.73
N ASP A 553 37.74 -3.39 31.88
CA ASP A 553 37.24 -4.47 32.73
C ASP A 553 36.34 -3.89 33.84
N ARG A 554 35.66 -4.79 34.57
CA ARG A 554 34.80 -4.65 35.78
C ARG A 554 33.30 -4.42 35.53
N ALA A 555 32.42 -5.38 35.81
CA ALA A 555 32.13 -6.11 37.07
C ALA A 555 31.41 -5.27 38.13
N LEU A 556 30.16 -5.62 38.44
CA LEU A 556 29.63 -6.01 39.77
C LEU A 556 28.09 -6.01 39.76
N ALA A 557 27.50 -7.22 39.83
CA ALA A 557 26.37 -7.65 40.65
C ALA A 557 25.82 -8.98 40.11
#